data_AF-A0A1G0GB40-F1
#
_entry.id   AF-A0A1G0GB40-F1
#
_cell.length_a   1.000
_cell.length_b   1.000
_cell.length_c   1.000
_cell.angle_alpha   90.00
_cell.angle_beta   90.00
_cell.angle_gamma   90.00
#
_symmetry.space_group_name_H-M   'P 1'
#
loop_
_entity.id
_entity.type
_entity.pdbx_description
1 polymer ?
#
loop_
_entity_poly.entity_id
_entity_poly.type
_entity_poly.pdbx_seq_one_letter_code
_entity_poly.pdbx_strand_id
1 'polypeptide(L)'
;MKKALIIGITGQDGSYLAELLLENGYEVHGIVRRSSSFNTERIDHIFQDLHEEDTQLKLHFGDLADANSLEKLIDMIQPSEVYNLGAQSHVRVSYDLPNYTADIVANGTIRVLEAIKNVGAIHHIRYYQASSSEMFGKVQETPQTERTPFYPRSPYACAKVFSYWITVNYRESYGLHASNGILFNHESPRRGETFVTRKITMGLAQILAGKKKKLFLGNLDAKRDWGYAKDYVEAMWLMLQQPSSDDYVIATGKTWSVREFLDRAFQLGGLDWQKYVEIDHRYFRPAEVDLLLGDASKANKQLGWRATTNFDTLVKIMVEADLKKQGLTIQTASAAVA
;
A
#
# COMPACT_ATOMS: atom_id res chain seq x y z
N MET A 1 7.19 -22.45 14.73
CA MET A 1 7.26 -21.05 14.26
C MET A 1 6.42 -20.93 13.01
N LYS A 2 5.53 -19.93 12.91
CA LYS A 2 4.78 -19.69 11.66
C LYS A 2 5.69 -19.03 10.63
N LYS A 3 5.52 -19.38 9.36
CA LYS A 3 6.25 -18.78 8.24
C LYS A 3 5.32 -17.90 7.42
N ALA A 4 5.74 -16.68 7.11
CA ALA A 4 4.99 -15.78 6.23
C ALA A 4 5.80 -15.45 4.98
N LEU A 5 5.17 -15.52 3.81
CA LEU A 5 5.76 -15.06 2.54
C LEU A 5 5.12 -13.73 2.13
N ILE A 6 5.92 -12.66 2.08
CA ILE A 6 5.49 -11.34 1.63
C ILE A 6 6.03 -11.08 0.23
N ILE A 7 5.13 -11.00 -0.75
CA ILE A 7 5.45 -10.57 -2.11
C ILE A 7 5.33 -9.06 -2.15
N GLY A 8 6.38 -8.35 -2.60
CA GLY A 8 6.41 -6.89 -2.54
C GLY A 8 6.88 -6.33 -1.18
N ILE A 9 7.72 -7.08 -0.47
CA ILE A 9 8.22 -6.73 0.87
C ILE A 9 8.94 -5.37 0.92
N THR A 10 9.59 -4.95 -0.17
CA THR A 10 10.33 -3.67 -0.25
C THR A 10 9.42 -2.46 -0.45
N GLY A 11 8.11 -2.68 -0.59
CA GLY A 11 7.10 -1.62 -0.64
C GLY A 11 6.84 -0.99 0.72
N GLN A 12 5.95 0.02 0.75
CA GLN A 12 5.50 0.64 2.00
C GLN A 12 4.90 -0.41 2.93
N ASP A 13 3.86 -1.10 2.46
CA ASP A 13 3.07 -1.97 3.33
C ASP A 13 3.85 -3.24 3.68
N GLY A 14 4.60 -3.78 2.71
CA GLY A 14 5.50 -4.91 2.94
C GLY A 14 6.51 -4.66 4.06
N SER A 15 7.06 -3.44 4.16
CA SER A 15 7.99 -3.10 5.23
C SER A 15 7.34 -3.04 6.62
N TYR A 16 6.14 -2.45 6.73
CA TYR A 16 5.42 -2.40 8.01
C TYR A 16 4.85 -3.77 8.40
N LEU A 17 4.39 -4.55 7.44
CA LEU A 17 3.90 -5.90 7.67
C LEU A 17 5.04 -6.82 8.12
N ALA A 18 6.23 -6.71 7.53
CA ALA A 18 7.40 -7.47 7.96
C ALA A 18 7.75 -7.18 9.43
N GLU A 19 7.77 -5.91 9.84
CA GLU A 19 7.97 -5.52 11.25
C GLU A 19 6.91 -6.17 12.16
N LEU A 20 5.63 -6.03 11.81
CA LEU A 20 4.52 -6.59 12.58
C LEU A 20 4.64 -8.11 12.74
N LEU A 21 4.95 -8.83 11.67
CA LEU A 21 5.04 -10.28 11.70
C LEU A 21 6.26 -10.78 12.49
N LEU A 22 7.41 -10.11 12.37
CA LEU A 22 8.58 -10.38 13.20
C LEU A 22 8.30 -10.15 14.69
N GLU A 23 7.63 -9.04 15.04
CA GLU A 23 7.19 -8.76 16.41
C GLU A 23 6.22 -9.83 16.96
N ASN A 24 5.47 -10.49 16.07
CA ASN A 24 4.58 -11.61 16.40
C ASN A 24 5.26 -13.00 16.32
N GLY A 25 6.59 -13.05 16.21
CA GLY A 25 7.37 -14.31 16.23
C GLY A 25 7.25 -15.16 14.97
N TYR A 26 6.98 -14.54 13.82
CA TYR A 26 7.02 -15.22 12.52
C TYR A 26 8.45 -15.27 11.98
N GLU A 27 8.75 -16.36 11.27
CA GLU A 27 9.81 -16.34 10.27
C GLU A 27 9.25 -15.69 9.00
N VAL A 28 9.80 -14.54 8.61
CA VAL A 28 9.34 -13.73 7.48
C VAL A 28 10.24 -13.98 6.27
N HIS A 29 9.62 -14.37 5.18
CA HIS A 29 10.24 -14.50 3.87
C HIS A 29 9.73 -13.39 2.96
N GLY A 30 10.64 -12.70 2.27
CA GLY A 30 10.31 -11.61 1.38
C GLY A 30 10.77 -11.86 -0.05
N ILE A 31 9.89 -11.65 -1.03
CA ILE A 31 10.31 -11.64 -2.45
C ILE A 31 10.77 -10.24 -2.84
N VAL A 32 12.01 -10.15 -3.30
CA VAL A 32 12.63 -8.94 -3.82
C VAL A 32 12.94 -9.09 -5.32
N ARG A 33 12.73 -8.03 -6.09
CA ARG A 33 13.14 -8.01 -7.50
C ARG A 33 14.63 -7.75 -7.59
N ARG A 34 15.31 -8.38 -8.55
CA ARG A 34 16.69 -8.04 -8.89
C ARG A 34 16.73 -6.60 -9.40
N SER A 35 17.61 -5.79 -8.82
CA SER A 35 17.87 -4.41 -9.24
C SER A 35 19.38 -4.21 -9.39
N SER A 36 19.81 -3.31 -10.28
CA SER A 36 21.21 -2.89 -10.40
C SER A 36 21.65 -1.92 -9.29
N SER A 37 20.70 -1.48 -8.47
CA SER A 37 20.90 -0.55 -7.35
C SER A 37 20.18 -1.07 -6.10
N PHE A 38 20.60 -0.64 -4.91
CA PHE A 38 19.91 -0.98 -3.67
C PHE A 38 18.42 -0.63 -3.74
N ASN A 39 17.57 -1.58 -3.37
CA ASN A 39 16.11 -1.45 -3.43
C ASN A 39 15.42 -1.97 -2.16
N THR A 40 16.16 -2.08 -1.06
CA THR A 40 15.73 -2.62 0.24
C THR A 40 15.66 -1.55 1.34
N GLU A 41 15.88 -0.26 1.03
CA GLU A 41 15.97 0.84 2.00
C GLU A 41 14.87 0.88 3.09
N ARG A 42 13.66 0.40 2.77
CA ARG A 42 12.53 0.36 3.73
C ARG A 42 12.62 -0.75 4.77
N ILE A 43 13.48 -1.74 4.55
CA ILE A 43 13.64 -2.93 5.37
C ILE A 43 15.09 -3.13 5.83
N ASP A 44 16.03 -2.28 5.42
CA ASP A 44 17.44 -2.40 5.82
C ASP A 44 17.63 -2.39 7.36
N HIS A 45 16.77 -1.68 8.10
CA HIS A 45 16.85 -1.61 9.56
C HIS A 45 16.33 -2.86 10.29
N ILE A 46 15.59 -3.74 9.60
CA ILE A 46 15.18 -5.06 10.12
C ILE A 46 15.93 -6.21 9.47
N PHE A 47 16.79 -5.93 8.50
CA PHE A 47 17.63 -6.93 7.86
C PHE A 47 18.86 -7.18 8.74
N GLN A 48 19.05 -8.43 9.14
CA GLN A 48 20.23 -8.90 9.87
C GLN A 48 21.18 -9.60 8.90
N ASP A 49 22.48 -9.58 9.20
CA ASP A 49 23.49 -10.25 8.37
C ASP A 49 23.22 -11.77 8.34
N LEU A 50 23.32 -12.38 7.16
CA LEU A 50 23.09 -13.81 6.94
C LEU A 50 24.06 -14.71 7.73
N HIS A 51 25.14 -14.14 8.24
CA HIS A 51 26.10 -14.83 9.09
C HIS A 51 25.69 -14.88 10.58
N GLU A 52 24.58 -14.24 10.95
CA GLU A 52 24.02 -14.35 12.31
C GLU A 52 23.14 -15.60 12.43
N GLU A 53 23.41 -16.42 13.44
CA GLU A 53 22.55 -17.55 13.80
C GLU A 53 21.23 -16.98 14.35
N ASP A 54 20.10 -17.31 13.71
CA ASP A 54 18.71 -16.91 14.06
C ASP A 54 18.09 -15.72 13.27
N THR A 55 18.52 -15.47 12.02
CA THR A 55 17.85 -14.49 11.14
C THR A 55 16.39 -14.87 10.83
N GLN A 56 15.46 -14.12 11.40
CA GLN A 56 14.01 -14.31 11.20
C GLN A 56 13.47 -13.69 9.89
N LEU A 57 14.25 -12.82 9.23
CA LEU A 57 13.91 -12.24 7.93
C LEU A 57 14.81 -12.80 6.81
N LYS A 58 14.22 -13.46 5.82
CA LYS A 58 14.93 -14.07 4.67
C LYS A 58 14.44 -13.48 3.35
N LEU A 59 15.35 -12.92 2.55
CA LEU A 59 15.01 -12.32 1.25
C LEU A 59 15.36 -13.26 0.09
N HIS A 60 14.46 -13.33 -0.89
CA HIS A 60 14.56 -14.22 -2.04
C HIS A 60 14.35 -13.43 -3.33
N PHE A 61 15.15 -13.71 -4.35
CA PHE A 61 14.89 -13.14 -5.68
C PHE A 61 13.68 -13.82 -6.32
N GLY A 62 12.75 -13.00 -6.83
CA GLY A 62 11.60 -13.45 -7.61
C GLY A 62 10.84 -12.28 -8.22
N ASP A 63 9.94 -12.59 -9.14
CA ASP A 63 9.08 -11.61 -9.80
C ASP A 63 7.68 -12.19 -10.04
N LEU A 64 6.65 -11.34 -9.95
CA LEU A 64 5.26 -11.73 -10.23
C LEU A 64 5.02 -12.09 -11.70
N ALA A 65 5.94 -11.76 -12.59
CA ALA A 65 5.95 -12.22 -13.98
C ALA A 65 6.47 -13.66 -14.16
N ASP A 66 7.20 -14.21 -13.17
CA ASP A 66 7.85 -15.53 -13.26
C ASP A 66 7.14 -16.57 -12.38
N ALA A 67 6.24 -17.34 -13.01
CA ALA A 67 5.47 -18.39 -12.33
C ALA A 67 6.36 -19.48 -11.72
N ASN A 68 7.46 -19.85 -12.38
CA ASN A 68 8.35 -20.91 -11.91
C ASN A 68 9.10 -20.48 -10.64
N SER A 69 9.54 -19.22 -10.59
CA SER A 69 10.15 -18.65 -9.39
C SER A 69 9.19 -18.66 -8.21
N LEU A 70 7.93 -18.26 -8.42
CA LEU A 70 6.90 -18.25 -7.38
C LEU A 70 6.61 -19.66 -6.84
N GLU A 71 6.41 -20.63 -7.73
CA GLU A 71 6.15 -22.03 -7.36
C GLU A 71 7.32 -22.62 -6.56
N LYS A 72 8.55 -22.46 -7.05
CA LYS A 72 9.75 -22.92 -6.35
C LYS A 72 9.89 -22.30 -4.97
N LEU A 73 9.62 -21.00 -4.82
CA LEU A 73 9.73 -20.31 -3.54
C LEU A 73 8.66 -20.79 -2.56
N ILE A 74 7.41 -20.93 -3.00
CA ILE A 74 6.33 -21.43 -2.15
C ILE A 74 6.61 -22.87 -1.71
N ASP A 75 7.06 -23.73 -2.62
CA ASP A 75 7.43 -25.12 -2.32
C ASP A 75 8.60 -25.22 -1.33
N MET A 76 9.65 -24.42 -1.50
CA MET A 76 10.82 -24.44 -0.63
C MET A 76 10.52 -23.86 0.76
N ILE A 77 9.73 -22.78 0.83
CA ILE A 77 9.47 -22.06 2.08
C ILE A 77 8.42 -22.80 2.92
N GLN A 78 7.41 -23.40 2.28
CA GLN A 78 6.21 -23.95 2.91
C GLN A 78 5.58 -22.93 3.89
N PRO A 79 5.18 -21.73 3.42
CA PRO A 79 4.64 -20.69 4.29
C PRO A 79 3.29 -21.11 4.87
N SER A 80 2.95 -20.65 6.08
CA SER A 80 1.58 -20.76 6.61
C SER A 80 0.68 -19.62 6.11
N GLU A 81 1.28 -18.47 5.78
CA GLU A 81 0.56 -17.27 5.34
C GLU A 81 1.29 -16.64 4.14
N VAL A 82 0.55 -16.26 3.10
CA VAL A 82 1.09 -15.57 1.92
C VAL A 82 0.39 -14.23 1.76
N TYR A 83 1.16 -13.15 1.70
CA TYR A 83 0.68 -11.78 1.50
C TYR A 83 1.12 -11.27 0.14
N ASN A 84 0.19 -11.20 -0.82
CA ASN A 84 0.45 -10.66 -2.15
C ASN A 84 0.28 -9.14 -2.17
N LEU A 85 1.36 -8.42 -1.84
CA LEU A 85 1.41 -6.95 -1.85
C LEU A 85 2.13 -6.39 -3.11
N GLY A 86 2.71 -7.27 -3.92
CA GLY A 86 3.43 -6.91 -5.13
C GLY A 86 2.51 -6.32 -6.21
N ALA A 87 2.90 -5.18 -6.77
CA ALA A 87 2.14 -4.52 -7.84
C ALA A 87 2.99 -3.45 -8.54
N GLN A 88 2.67 -3.18 -9.81
CA GLN A 88 2.80 -1.83 -10.35
C GLN A 88 1.65 -1.00 -9.76
N SER A 89 1.91 -0.27 -8.68
CA SER A 89 0.85 0.34 -7.84
C SER A 89 0.50 1.79 -8.18
N HIS A 90 1.18 2.42 -9.14
CA HIS A 90 0.98 3.83 -9.45
C HIS A 90 -0.07 4.01 -10.56
N VAL A 91 -1.23 4.57 -10.22
CA VAL A 91 -2.37 4.71 -11.14
C VAL A 91 -2.00 5.48 -12.41
N ARG A 92 -1.32 6.62 -12.31
CA ARG A 92 -0.92 7.40 -13.50
C ARG A 92 0.00 6.62 -14.44
N VAL A 93 0.94 5.83 -13.91
CA VAL A 93 1.89 5.02 -14.69
C VAL A 93 1.17 3.87 -15.37
N SER A 94 0.06 3.39 -14.81
CA SER A 94 -0.72 2.32 -15.45
C SER A 94 -1.32 2.70 -16.81
N TYR A 95 -1.53 4.00 -17.07
CA TYR A 95 -1.94 4.48 -18.39
C TYR A 95 -0.79 4.44 -19.40
N ASP A 96 0.45 4.64 -18.95
CA ASP A 96 1.63 4.60 -19.82
C ASP A 96 2.08 3.15 -20.06
N LEU A 97 1.92 2.27 -19.07
CA LEU A 97 2.32 0.87 -19.09
C LEU A 97 1.15 -0.08 -18.75
N PRO A 98 0.04 -0.08 -19.53
CA PRO A 98 -1.15 -0.86 -19.20
C PRO A 98 -0.91 -2.37 -19.25
N ASN A 99 -0.20 -2.86 -20.27
CA ASN A 99 0.08 -4.30 -20.43
C ASN A 99 0.94 -4.83 -19.29
N TYR A 100 2.01 -4.11 -18.93
CA TYR A 100 2.85 -4.48 -17.79
C TYR A 100 2.07 -4.42 -16.47
N THR A 101 1.20 -3.41 -16.30
CA THR A 101 0.36 -3.31 -15.11
C THR A 101 -0.60 -4.50 -15.01
N ALA A 102 -1.27 -4.87 -16.11
CA ALA A 102 -2.15 -6.03 -16.13
C ALA A 102 -1.37 -7.33 -15.87
N ASP A 103 -0.19 -7.49 -16.48
CA ASP A 103 0.61 -8.70 -16.30
C ASP A 103 1.09 -8.89 -14.85
N ILE A 104 1.50 -7.81 -14.17
CA ILE A 104 1.94 -7.91 -12.78
C ILE A 104 0.76 -7.95 -11.81
N VAL A 105 -0.24 -7.08 -11.98
CA VAL A 105 -1.31 -6.93 -10.99
C VAL A 105 -2.37 -8.02 -11.15
N ALA A 106 -2.83 -8.30 -12.37
CA ALA A 106 -3.84 -9.32 -12.64
C ALA A 106 -3.20 -10.71 -12.80
N ASN A 107 -2.35 -10.91 -13.80
CA ASN A 107 -1.76 -12.23 -14.05
C ASN A 107 -0.80 -12.66 -12.94
N GLY A 108 -0.11 -11.72 -12.28
CA GLY A 108 0.70 -12.03 -11.11
C GLY A 108 -0.13 -12.65 -9.97
N THR A 109 -1.33 -12.14 -9.70
CA THR A 109 -2.23 -12.74 -8.70
C THR A 109 -2.58 -14.18 -9.03
N ILE A 110 -3.00 -14.48 -10.26
CA ILE A 110 -3.35 -15.88 -10.62
C ILE A 110 -2.12 -16.79 -10.60
N ARG A 111 -0.92 -16.31 -10.95
CA ARG A 111 0.32 -17.10 -10.84
C ARG A 111 0.62 -17.50 -9.39
N VAL A 112 0.42 -16.61 -8.43
CA VAL A 112 0.61 -16.94 -7.01
C VAL A 112 -0.43 -17.97 -6.54
N LEU A 113 -1.70 -17.78 -6.93
CA LEU A 113 -2.78 -18.70 -6.58
C LEU A 113 -2.58 -20.10 -7.19
N GLU A 114 -2.18 -20.18 -8.47
CA GLU A 114 -1.83 -21.45 -9.11
C GLU A 114 -0.59 -22.08 -8.50
N ALA A 115 0.43 -21.29 -8.14
CA ALA A 115 1.61 -21.82 -7.44
C ALA A 115 1.23 -22.50 -6.12
N ILE A 116 0.37 -21.88 -5.29
CA ILE A 116 -0.18 -22.49 -4.06
C ILE A 116 -0.91 -23.81 -4.37
N LYS A 117 -1.70 -23.83 -5.45
CA LYS A 117 -2.45 -25.00 -5.88
C LYS A 117 -1.55 -26.14 -6.36
N ASN A 118 -0.56 -25.83 -7.20
CA ASN A 118 0.33 -26.80 -7.82
C ASN A 118 1.21 -27.52 -6.81
N VAL A 119 1.64 -26.83 -5.75
CA VAL A 119 2.40 -27.45 -4.65
C VAL A 119 1.51 -28.23 -3.66
N GLY A 120 0.20 -28.33 -3.93
CA GLY A 120 -0.75 -29.07 -3.09
C GLY A 120 -1.09 -28.37 -1.76
N ALA A 121 -0.88 -27.07 -1.63
CA ALA A 121 -0.94 -26.36 -0.35
C ALA A 121 -2.25 -25.59 -0.09
N ILE A 122 -3.31 -25.83 -0.89
CA ILE A 122 -4.61 -25.14 -0.81
C ILE A 122 -5.21 -25.12 0.60
N HIS A 123 -5.07 -26.21 1.36
CA HIS A 123 -5.65 -26.33 2.70
C HIS A 123 -4.65 -26.02 3.82
N HIS A 124 -3.42 -25.64 3.48
CA HIS A 124 -2.34 -25.36 4.43
C HIS A 124 -1.97 -23.87 4.47
N ILE A 125 -2.13 -23.16 3.34
CA ILE A 125 -1.81 -21.74 3.21
C ILE A 125 -3.05 -20.87 3.41
N ARG A 126 -2.89 -19.80 4.21
CA ARG A 126 -3.83 -18.67 4.21
C ARG A 126 -3.28 -17.57 3.31
N TYR A 127 -4.12 -17.01 2.44
CA TYR A 127 -3.72 -16.09 1.39
C TYR A 127 -4.39 -14.73 1.57
N TYR A 128 -3.60 -13.66 1.53
CA TYR A 128 -4.09 -12.28 1.51
C TYR A 128 -3.80 -11.65 0.15
N GLN A 129 -4.84 -11.12 -0.49
CA GLN A 129 -4.74 -10.28 -1.68
C GLN A 129 -4.83 -8.81 -1.28
N ALA A 130 -3.81 -8.03 -1.64
CA ALA A 130 -3.89 -6.57 -1.58
C ALA A 130 -4.83 -6.05 -2.68
N SER A 131 -6.12 -6.00 -2.40
CA SER A 131 -7.11 -5.29 -3.21
C SER A 131 -7.07 -3.78 -2.92
N SER A 132 -7.95 -2.98 -3.53
CA SER A 132 -7.88 -1.52 -3.39
C SER A 132 -9.23 -0.83 -3.56
N SER A 133 -9.43 0.27 -2.84
CA SER A 133 -10.54 1.22 -3.07
C SER A 133 -10.59 1.78 -4.50
N GLU A 134 -9.47 1.81 -5.24
CA GLU A 134 -9.44 2.23 -6.65
C GLU A 134 -10.31 1.33 -7.55
N MET A 135 -10.68 0.12 -7.10
CA MET A 135 -11.66 -0.74 -7.78
C MET A 135 -13.05 -0.09 -7.86
N PHE A 136 -13.45 0.69 -6.86
CA PHE A 136 -14.72 1.42 -6.88
C PHE A 136 -14.72 2.54 -7.92
N GLY A 137 -13.56 3.14 -8.20
CA GLY A 137 -13.34 4.13 -9.25
C GLY A 137 -14.41 5.21 -9.33
N LYS A 138 -15.26 5.20 -10.37
CA LYS A 138 -16.44 6.08 -10.43
C LYS A 138 -17.49 5.53 -9.47
N VAL A 139 -17.40 5.98 -8.23
CA VAL A 139 -18.21 5.51 -7.10
C VAL A 139 -19.71 5.39 -7.45
N GLN A 140 -20.29 4.24 -7.13
CA GLN A 140 -21.71 3.96 -7.30
C GLN A 140 -22.52 4.20 -6.01
N GLU A 141 -21.90 4.08 -4.84
CA GLU A 141 -22.53 4.26 -3.52
C GLU A 141 -21.53 4.94 -2.55
N THR A 142 -22.03 5.77 -1.63
CA THR A 142 -21.19 6.47 -0.63
C THR A 142 -21.81 6.36 0.77
N PRO A 143 -21.06 5.96 1.82
CA PRO A 143 -19.70 5.41 1.75
C PRO A 143 -19.67 4.06 1.01
N GLN A 144 -18.50 3.69 0.46
CA GLN A 144 -18.32 2.40 -0.21
C GLN A 144 -18.10 1.28 0.82
N THR A 145 -18.75 0.13 0.61
CA THR A 145 -18.66 -1.08 1.45
C THR A 145 -18.18 -2.26 0.63
N GLU A 146 -18.07 -3.45 1.21
CA GLU A 146 -17.78 -4.70 0.49
C GLU A 146 -18.84 -5.05 -0.58
N ARG A 147 -20.03 -4.45 -0.50
CA ARG A 147 -21.14 -4.70 -1.43
C ARG A 147 -21.22 -3.69 -2.57
N THR A 148 -20.49 -2.58 -2.46
CA THR A 148 -20.60 -1.50 -3.44
C THR A 148 -20.05 -1.96 -4.80
N PRO A 149 -20.80 -1.77 -5.90
CA PRO A 149 -20.33 -2.20 -7.21
C PRO A 149 -19.03 -1.52 -7.66
N PHE A 150 -18.16 -2.28 -8.31
CA PHE A 150 -16.92 -1.74 -8.88
C PHE A 150 -17.19 -1.01 -10.20
N TYR A 151 -16.54 0.14 -10.38
CA TYR A 151 -16.49 0.89 -11.64
C TYR A 151 -15.06 1.42 -11.84
N PRO A 152 -14.09 0.56 -12.23
CA PRO A 152 -12.70 0.95 -12.30
C PRO A 152 -12.46 2.06 -13.35
N ARG A 153 -11.57 3.00 -13.03
CA ARG A 153 -11.26 4.19 -13.86
C ARG A 153 -9.81 4.24 -14.31
N SER A 154 -9.09 3.12 -14.31
CA SER A 154 -7.71 3.04 -14.80
C SER A 154 -7.30 1.60 -15.12
N PRO A 155 -6.27 1.36 -15.94
CA PRO A 155 -5.73 0.01 -16.15
C PRO A 155 -5.33 -0.69 -14.84
N TYR A 156 -4.76 0.05 -13.88
CA TYR A 156 -4.48 -0.46 -12.53
C TYR A 156 -5.75 -0.94 -11.83
N ALA A 157 -6.80 -0.13 -11.80
CA ALA A 157 -8.05 -0.47 -11.14
C ALA A 157 -8.74 -1.69 -11.81
N CYS A 158 -8.73 -1.76 -13.14
CA CYS A 158 -9.24 -2.92 -13.87
C CYS A 158 -8.46 -4.20 -13.50
N ALA A 159 -7.13 -4.12 -13.43
CA ALA A 159 -6.31 -5.25 -13.03
C ALA A 159 -6.57 -5.67 -11.58
N LYS A 160 -6.79 -4.72 -10.65
CA LYS A 160 -7.17 -5.04 -9.26
C LYS A 160 -8.55 -5.67 -9.16
N VAL A 161 -9.52 -5.28 -9.99
CA VAL A 161 -10.83 -5.95 -10.06
C VAL A 161 -10.67 -7.40 -10.51
N PHE A 162 -9.79 -7.69 -11.48
CA PHE A 162 -9.45 -9.07 -11.83
C PHE A 162 -8.84 -9.81 -10.64
N SER A 163 -7.82 -9.23 -9.99
CA SER A 163 -7.17 -9.84 -8.82
C SER A 163 -8.17 -10.16 -7.72
N TYR A 164 -9.10 -9.24 -7.44
CA TYR A 164 -10.17 -9.44 -6.46
C TYR A 164 -11.00 -10.67 -6.82
N TRP A 165 -11.57 -10.71 -8.03
CA TRP A 165 -12.47 -11.78 -8.44
C TRP A 165 -11.78 -13.13 -8.59
N ILE A 166 -10.54 -13.17 -9.04
CA ILE A 166 -9.81 -14.45 -9.11
C ILE A 166 -9.50 -14.96 -7.70
N THR A 167 -9.21 -14.10 -6.73
CA THR A 167 -9.07 -14.51 -5.32
C THR A 167 -10.38 -15.04 -4.75
N VAL A 168 -11.52 -14.37 -4.99
CA VAL A 168 -12.85 -14.87 -4.62
C VAL A 168 -13.10 -16.25 -5.23
N ASN A 169 -12.80 -16.41 -6.52
CA ASN A 169 -13.04 -17.66 -7.23
C ASN A 169 -12.21 -18.82 -6.68
N TYR A 170 -10.95 -18.61 -6.27
CA TYR A 170 -10.13 -19.68 -5.68
C TYR A 170 -10.59 -20.08 -4.28
N ARG A 171 -11.07 -19.10 -3.49
CA ARG A 171 -11.74 -19.37 -2.22
C ARG A 171 -12.96 -20.26 -2.41
N GLU A 172 -13.83 -19.92 -3.36
CA GLU A 172 -15.10 -20.62 -3.57
C GLU A 172 -14.94 -21.96 -4.31
N SER A 173 -14.01 -22.06 -5.26
CA SER A 173 -13.87 -23.25 -6.12
C SER A 173 -12.98 -24.33 -5.51
N TYR A 174 -11.97 -23.94 -4.72
CA TYR A 174 -10.97 -24.86 -4.18
C TYR A 174 -10.93 -24.89 -2.65
N GLY A 175 -11.65 -24.01 -1.97
CA GLY A 175 -11.64 -23.93 -0.50
C GLY A 175 -10.35 -23.35 0.07
N LEU A 176 -9.61 -22.56 -0.72
CA LEU A 176 -8.46 -21.80 -0.21
C LEU A 176 -8.93 -20.76 0.81
N HIS A 177 -8.28 -20.67 1.97
CA HIS A 177 -8.51 -19.55 2.89
C HIS A 177 -7.87 -18.29 2.28
N ALA A 178 -8.65 -17.55 1.50
CA ALA A 178 -8.17 -16.41 0.73
C ALA A 178 -9.01 -15.15 1.00
N SER A 179 -8.40 -14.09 1.55
CA SER A 179 -9.10 -12.86 1.92
C SER A 179 -8.66 -11.68 1.03
N ASN A 180 -9.62 -10.86 0.59
CA ASN A 180 -9.31 -9.57 -0.01
C ASN A 180 -9.35 -8.45 1.02
N GLY A 181 -8.24 -7.74 1.18
CA GLY A 181 -8.26 -6.43 1.83
C GLY A 181 -8.61 -5.35 0.82
N ILE A 182 -9.82 -4.79 0.90
CA ILE A 182 -10.27 -3.65 0.09
C ILE A 182 -9.81 -2.36 0.78
N LEU A 183 -8.50 -2.11 0.75
CA LEU A 183 -7.90 -1.01 1.49
C LEU A 183 -8.09 0.33 0.77
N PHE A 184 -8.54 1.32 1.53
CA PHE A 184 -8.54 2.73 1.14
C PHE A 184 -7.12 3.30 1.19
N ASN A 185 -6.93 4.55 0.76
CA ASN A 185 -5.59 5.12 0.66
C ASN A 185 -4.94 5.14 2.06
N HIS A 186 -3.70 4.67 2.12
CA HIS A 186 -2.93 4.67 3.36
C HIS A 186 -1.49 5.06 3.07
N GLU A 187 -1.01 5.95 3.92
CA GLU A 187 0.17 6.76 3.67
C GLU A 187 1.13 6.62 4.85
N SER A 188 2.38 7.04 4.67
CA SER A 188 3.40 6.99 5.72
C SER A 188 4.67 7.72 5.28
N PRO A 189 5.65 7.90 6.19
CA PRO A 189 7.02 8.26 5.83
C PRO A 189 7.75 7.27 4.90
N ARG A 190 7.14 6.12 4.58
CA ARG A 190 7.67 5.12 3.64
C ARG A 190 6.94 5.15 2.28
N ARG A 191 5.90 5.97 2.12
CA ARG A 191 5.15 6.09 0.87
C ARG A 191 6.06 6.40 -0.33
N GLY A 192 5.76 5.85 -1.49
CA GLY A 192 6.48 6.18 -2.72
C GLY A 192 6.39 7.68 -3.04
N GLU A 193 7.50 8.27 -3.46
CA GLU A 193 7.67 9.72 -3.58
C GLU A 193 6.78 10.37 -4.66
N THR A 194 6.28 9.56 -5.60
CA THR A 194 5.41 10.00 -6.69
C THR A 194 3.93 10.06 -6.32
N PHE A 195 3.53 9.46 -5.19
CA PHE A 195 2.16 9.58 -4.66
C PHE A 195 1.95 10.96 -4.05
N VAL A 196 0.73 11.51 -4.21
CA VAL A 196 0.44 12.93 -3.97
C VAL A 196 0.81 13.41 -2.56
N THR A 197 0.47 12.65 -1.53
CA THR A 197 0.74 12.97 -0.12
C THR A 197 2.23 13.11 0.14
N ARG A 198 3.02 12.13 -0.31
CA ARG A 198 4.47 12.12 -0.15
C ARG A 198 5.15 13.19 -1.00
N LYS A 199 4.68 13.38 -2.22
CA LYS A 199 5.13 14.45 -3.11
C LYS A 199 4.94 15.83 -2.46
N ILE A 200 3.83 16.03 -1.74
CA ILE A 200 3.54 17.26 -0.99
C ILE A 200 4.52 17.44 0.18
N THR A 201 4.65 16.46 1.08
CA THR A 201 5.49 16.59 2.28
C THR A 201 6.97 16.74 1.95
N MET A 202 7.46 15.99 0.96
CA MET A 202 8.82 16.16 0.43
C MET A 202 9.00 17.51 -0.25
N GLY A 203 8.02 17.95 -1.04
CA GLY A 203 8.05 19.25 -1.71
C GLY A 203 8.16 20.40 -0.72
N LEU A 204 7.34 20.38 0.34
CA LEU A 204 7.40 21.33 1.45
C LEU A 204 8.78 21.34 2.11
N ALA A 205 9.30 20.17 2.49
CA ALA A 205 10.61 20.07 3.15
C ALA A 205 11.75 20.61 2.26
N GLN A 206 11.72 20.32 0.96
CA GLN A 206 12.69 20.84 -0.01
C GLN A 206 12.57 22.36 -0.22
N ILE A 207 11.35 22.91 -0.16
CA ILE A 207 11.11 24.36 -0.23
C ILE A 207 11.73 25.05 0.99
N LEU A 208 11.44 24.56 2.19
CA LEU A 208 11.99 25.11 3.44
C LEU A 208 13.51 24.99 3.51
N ALA A 209 14.09 23.95 2.93
CA ALA A 209 15.53 23.78 2.81
C ALA A 209 16.18 24.63 1.68
N GLY A 210 15.40 25.45 0.96
CA GLY A 210 15.90 26.27 -0.15
C GLY A 210 16.30 25.49 -1.40
N LYS A 211 16.01 24.18 -1.46
CA LYS A 211 16.40 23.29 -2.57
C LYS A 211 15.40 23.30 -3.73
N LYS A 212 14.19 23.80 -3.50
CA LYS A 212 13.10 23.83 -4.48
C LYS A 212 12.28 25.10 -4.34
N LYS A 213 11.86 25.70 -5.45
CA LYS A 213 11.06 26.94 -5.44
C LYS A 213 9.56 26.70 -5.58
N LYS A 214 9.16 25.67 -6.33
CA LYS A 214 7.77 25.39 -6.71
C LYS A 214 7.44 23.90 -6.63
N LEU A 215 6.19 23.58 -6.33
CA LEU A 215 5.63 22.24 -6.31
C LEU A 215 4.52 22.13 -7.37
N PHE A 216 4.71 21.26 -8.37
CA PHE A 216 3.72 21.08 -9.43
C PHE A 216 2.77 19.93 -9.11
N LEU A 217 1.45 20.13 -9.18
CA LEU A 217 0.42 19.14 -8.89
C LEU A 217 -0.67 19.11 -9.98
N GLY A 218 -1.55 18.11 -9.92
CA GLY A 218 -2.70 17.96 -10.82
C GLY A 218 -3.99 18.44 -10.16
N ASN A 219 -5.01 17.58 -10.16
CA ASN A 219 -6.30 17.86 -9.53
C ASN A 219 -6.18 18.02 -8.00
N LEU A 220 -6.48 19.22 -7.49
CA LEU A 220 -6.47 19.51 -6.05
C LEU A 220 -7.81 19.18 -5.36
N ASP A 221 -8.87 18.99 -6.12
CA ASP A 221 -10.23 18.81 -5.60
C ASP A 221 -10.59 17.32 -5.43
N ALA A 222 -9.73 16.41 -5.90
CA ALA A 222 -9.85 14.97 -5.67
C ALA A 222 -9.84 14.67 -4.15
N LYS A 223 -10.84 13.90 -3.69
CA LYS A 223 -11.04 13.54 -2.29
C LYS A 223 -10.72 12.07 -2.03
N ARG A 224 -9.99 11.79 -0.95
CA ARG A 224 -9.57 10.45 -0.56
C ARG A 224 -9.72 10.24 0.93
N ASP A 225 -10.05 9.00 1.30
CA ASP A 225 -9.93 8.50 2.66
C ASP A 225 -8.48 8.05 2.90
N TRP A 226 -7.75 8.82 3.70
CA TRP A 226 -6.33 8.60 3.99
C TRP A 226 -6.12 8.11 5.43
N GLY A 227 -5.66 6.87 5.56
CA GLY A 227 -5.19 6.28 6.81
C GLY A 227 -3.68 6.13 6.91
N TYR A 228 -3.22 5.58 8.04
CA TYR A 228 -1.80 5.30 8.27
C TYR A 228 -1.47 3.85 7.91
N ALA A 229 -0.42 3.65 7.09
CA ALA A 229 -0.07 2.32 6.60
C ALA A 229 0.24 1.31 7.71
N LYS A 230 0.81 1.75 8.83
CA LYS A 230 1.10 0.87 9.98
C LYS A 230 -0.19 0.30 10.60
N ASP A 231 -1.24 1.10 10.70
CA ASP A 231 -2.56 0.63 11.17
C ASP A 231 -3.18 -0.37 10.19
N TYR A 232 -2.94 -0.19 8.88
CA TYR A 232 -3.59 -0.97 7.84
C TYR A 232 -2.99 -2.37 7.68
N VAL A 233 -1.68 -2.55 7.91
CA VAL A 233 -1.05 -3.88 7.86
C VAL A 233 -1.53 -4.80 8.98
N GLU A 234 -1.95 -4.25 10.12
CA GLU A 234 -2.60 -5.00 11.20
C GLU A 234 -3.90 -5.62 10.71
N ALA A 235 -4.72 -4.88 9.96
CA ALA A 235 -5.94 -5.43 9.38
C ALA A 235 -5.66 -6.60 8.42
N MET A 236 -4.60 -6.51 7.61
CA MET A 236 -4.20 -7.61 6.71
C MET A 236 -3.93 -8.90 7.50
N TRP A 237 -3.17 -8.78 8.59
CA TRP A 237 -2.83 -9.89 9.46
C TRP A 237 -4.08 -10.45 10.18
N LEU A 238 -4.91 -9.57 10.75
CA LEU A 238 -6.15 -9.95 11.45
C LEU A 238 -7.13 -10.73 10.55
N MET A 239 -7.24 -10.38 9.26
CA MET A 239 -8.06 -11.13 8.30
C MET A 239 -7.60 -12.58 8.17
N LEU A 240 -6.29 -12.84 8.15
CA LEU A 240 -5.76 -14.20 8.06
C LEU A 240 -5.81 -14.95 9.39
N GLN A 241 -6.10 -14.29 10.51
CA GLN A 241 -6.30 -14.98 11.78
C GLN A 241 -7.72 -15.51 11.96
N GLN A 242 -8.68 -15.05 11.15
CA GLN A 242 -10.08 -15.46 11.26
C GLN A 242 -10.28 -16.95 10.94
N PRO A 243 -11.28 -17.63 11.57
CA PRO A 243 -11.60 -19.03 11.26
C PRO A 243 -12.01 -19.24 9.80
N SER A 244 -12.61 -18.23 9.17
CA SER A 244 -13.05 -18.27 7.77
C SER A 244 -12.51 -17.04 7.03
N SER A 245 -12.13 -17.24 5.77
CA SER A 245 -11.70 -16.15 4.90
C SER A 245 -12.88 -15.34 4.39
N ASP A 246 -12.70 -14.03 4.22
CA ASP A 246 -13.74 -13.11 3.74
C ASP A 246 -13.05 -11.83 3.22
N ASP A 247 -13.82 -10.92 2.63
CA ASP A 247 -13.35 -9.65 2.10
C ASP A 247 -13.73 -8.49 3.03
N TYR A 248 -12.85 -7.50 3.19
CA TYR A 248 -13.06 -6.42 4.16
C TYR A 248 -12.64 -5.06 3.62
N VAL A 249 -13.51 -4.07 3.75
CA VAL A 249 -13.15 -2.65 3.58
C VAL A 249 -12.38 -2.17 4.80
N ILE A 250 -11.20 -1.61 4.55
CA ILE A 250 -10.32 -1.01 5.55
C ILE A 250 -10.14 0.47 5.20
N ALA A 251 -10.69 1.34 6.03
CA ALA A 251 -10.80 2.78 5.80
C ALA A 251 -10.87 3.55 7.13
N THR A 252 -10.66 4.87 7.08
CA THR A 252 -10.86 5.73 8.27
C THR A 252 -12.31 6.19 8.43
N GLY A 253 -13.13 6.12 7.38
CA GLY A 253 -14.48 6.64 7.36
C GLY A 253 -14.55 8.16 7.21
N LYS A 254 -13.43 8.79 6.79
CA LYS A 254 -13.32 10.24 6.58
C LYS A 254 -12.58 10.51 5.29
N THR A 255 -13.01 11.52 4.54
CA THR A 255 -12.39 11.89 3.25
C THR A 255 -11.90 13.33 3.30
N TRP A 256 -10.78 13.59 2.61
CA TRP A 256 -10.14 14.90 2.53
C TRP A 256 -9.67 15.14 1.10
N SER A 257 -9.74 16.39 0.66
CA SER A 257 -9.20 16.82 -0.63
C SER A 257 -7.68 16.93 -0.60
N VAL A 258 -7.05 16.88 -1.79
CA VAL A 258 -5.63 17.21 -1.94
C VAL A 258 -5.34 18.64 -1.48
N ARG A 259 -6.29 19.57 -1.67
CA ARG A 259 -6.21 20.95 -1.16
C ARG A 259 -6.13 20.99 0.38
N GLU A 260 -7.00 20.27 1.08
CA GLU A 260 -6.96 20.20 2.54
C GLU A 260 -5.66 19.58 3.06
N PHE A 261 -5.09 18.60 2.32
CA PHE A 261 -3.77 18.05 2.64
C PHE A 261 -2.66 19.11 2.48
N LEU A 262 -2.70 19.92 1.41
CA LEU A 262 -1.77 21.04 1.22
C LEU A 262 -1.87 22.05 2.36
N ASP A 263 -3.10 22.47 2.70
CA ASP A 263 -3.36 23.41 3.80
C ASP A 263 -2.70 22.91 5.09
N ARG A 264 -2.99 21.65 5.47
CA ARG A 264 -2.49 21.06 6.72
C ARG A 264 -0.98 20.89 6.72
N ALA A 265 -0.40 20.44 5.61
CA ALA A 265 1.04 20.23 5.51
C ALA A 265 1.81 21.56 5.55
N PHE A 266 1.44 22.54 4.72
CA PHE A 266 2.15 23.81 4.63
C PHE A 266 1.98 24.67 5.88
N GLN A 267 0.83 24.58 6.57
CA GLN A 267 0.62 25.22 7.87
C GLN A 267 1.66 24.73 8.91
N LEU A 268 2.02 23.44 8.92
CA LEU A 268 3.09 22.92 9.79
C LEU A 268 4.47 23.49 9.46
N GLY A 269 4.68 23.92 8.22
CA GLY A 269 5.92 24.58 7.78
C GLY A 269 5.89 26.11 7.91
N GLY A 270 4.80 26.70 8.39
CA GLY A 270 4.62 28.15 8.44
C GLY A 270 4.48 28.82 7.06
N LEU A 271 4.11 28.06 6.03
CA LEU A 271 4.00 28.55 4.65
C LEU A 271 2.55 28.60 4.17
N ASP A 272 2.28 29.53 3.25
CA ASP A 272 1.06 29.54 2.43
C ASP A 272 1.33 28.79 1.12
N TRP A 273 0.71 27.62 0.95
CA TRP A 273 0.95 26.75 -0.19
C TRP A 273 0.62 27.41 -1.54
N GLN A 274 -0.30 28.39 -1.58
CA GLN A 274 -0.71 29.04 -2.82
C GLN A 274 0.44 29.79 -3.50
N LYS A 275 1.46 30.20 -2.74
CA LYS A 275 2.68 30.85 -3.27
C LYS A 275 3.62 29.86 -3.95
N TYR A 276 3.54 28.58 -3.61
CA TYR A 276 4.51 27.56 -4.00
C TYR A 276 3.95 26.51 -4.96
N VAL A 277 2.64 26.28 -4.94
CA VAL A 277 2.01 25.24 -5.77
C VAL A 277 1.58 25.80 -7.11
N GLU A 278 1.88 25.06 -8.16
CA GLU A 278 1.41 25.34 -9.52
C GLU A 278 0.71 24.10 -10.10
N ILE A 279 -0.29 24.32 -10.95
CA ILE A 279 -1.03 23.25 -11.60
C ILE A 279 -0.35 22.88 -12.91
N ASP A 280 -0.10 21.60 -13.12
CA ASP A 280 0.45 21.06 -14.35
C ASP A 280 -0.46 19.93 -14.88
N HIS A 281 -0.99 20.15 -16.08
CA HIS A 281 -1.93 19.25 -16.74
C HIS A 281 -1.37 17.83 -16.93
N ARG A 282 -0.04 17.64 -16.94
CA ARG A 282 0.59 16.31 -17.06
C ARG A 282 0.29 15.38 -15.87
N TYR A 283 -0.07 15.95 -14.71
CA TYR A 283 -0.46 15.19 -13.52
C TYR A 283 -1.93 14.78 -13.48
N PHE A 284 -2.76 15.26 -14.41
CA PHE A 284 -4.13 14.79 -14.53
C PHE A 284 -4.16 13.39 -15.14
N ARG A 285 -5.16 12.62 -14.74
CA ARG A 285 -5.42 11.28 -15.27
C ARG A 285 -6.43 11.38 -16.42
N PRO A 286 -6.33 10.53 -17.46
CA PRO A 286 -7.35 10.47 -18.52
C PRO A 286 -8.77 10.24 -18.00
N ALA A 287 -8.91 9.39 -16.98
CA ALA A 287 -10.12 9.25 -16.17
C ALA A 287 -9.76 9.40 -14.69
N GLU A 288 -10.34 10.41 -14.05
CA GLU A 288 -10.16 10.68 -12.62
C GLU A 288 -11.13 9.86 -11.76
N VAL A 289 -10.73 9.67 -10.51
CA VAL A 289 -11.56 9.21 -9.39
C VAL A 289 -11.76 10.41 -8.47
N ASP A 290 -12.98 10.94 -8.41
CA ASP A 290 -13.24 12.21 -7.73
C ASP A 290 -13.32 12.06 -6.20
N LEU A 291 -13.92 10.98 -5.72
CA LEU A 291 -14.19 10.73 -4.32
C LEU A 291 -13.92 9.26 -3.97
N LEU A 292 -13.30 9.02 -2.83
CA LEU A 292 -13.28 7.74 -2.14
C LEU A 292 -13.53 7.98 -0.64
N LEU A 293 -14.47 7.23 -0.08
CA LEU A 293 -14.88 7.26 1.32
C LEU A 293 -15.39 5.87 1.73
N GLY A 294 -14.61 5.15 2.53
CA GLY A 294 -14.91 3.76 2.88
C GLY A 294 -15.70 3.62 4.18
N ASP A 295 -16.53 2.58 4.28
CA ASP A 295 -17.16 2.14 5.52
C ASP A 295 -16.50 0.85 6.02
N ALA A 296 -15.72 0.97 7.10
CA ALA A 296 -15.02 -0.14 7.73
C ALA A 296 -15.83 -0.83 8.84
N SER A 297 -17.16 -0.70 8.85
CA SER A 297 -18.02 -1.27 9.90
C SER A 297 -17.89 -2.79 10.03
N LYS A 298 -17.73 -3.51 8.91
CA LYS A 298 -17.51 -4.97 8.92
C LYS A 298 -16.18 -5.31 9.58
N ALA A 299 -15.10 -4.61 9.25
CA ALA A 299 -13.78 -4.80 9.83
C ALA A 299 -13.79 -4.53 11.34
N ASN A 300 -14.46 -3.46 11.79
CA ASN A 300 -14.63 -3.19 13.22
C ASN A 300 -15.40 -4.33 13.92
N LYS A 301 -16.54 -4.74 13.37
CA LYS A 301 -17.39 -5.77 13.98
C LYS A 301 -16.73 -7.16 14.04
N GLN A 302 -16.02 -7.56 12.99
CA GLN A 302 -15.49 -8.93 12.87
C GLN A 302 -14.02 -9.06 13.24
N LEU A 303 -13.19 -8.04 12.93
CA LEU A 303 -11.75 -8.07 13.20
C LEU A 303 -11.39 -7.31 14.48
N GLY A 304 -12.32 -6.52 15.05
CA GLY A 304 -12.01 -5.57 16.12
C GLY A 304 -11.14 -4.40 15.65
N TRP A 305 -10.95 -4.24 14.33
CA TRP A 305 -10.02 -3.27 13.78
C TRP A 305 -10.67 -1.88 13.63
N ARG A 306 -9.90 -0.85 13.96
CA ARG A 306 -10.23 0.55 13.68
C ARG A 306 -8.96 1.34 13.40
N ALA A 307 -9.04 2.33 12.51
CA ALA A 307 -7.94 3.28 12.34
C ALA A 307 -7.68 4.02 13.66
N THR A 308 -6.41 4.06 14.09
CA THR A 308 -5.98 4.73 15.32
C THR A 308 -5.37 6.10 15.03
N THR A 309 -4.76 6.24 13.86
CA THR A 309 -4.13 7.48 13.40
C THR A 309 -5.14 8.32 12.61
N ASN A 310 -5.43 9.53 13.11
CA ASN A 310 -6.28 10.49 12.39
C ASN A 310 -5.49 11.26 11.31
N PHE A 311 -6.22 12.00 10.47
CA PHE A 311 -5.66 12.76 9.34
C PHE A 311 -4.58 13.77 9.75
N ASP A 312 -4.82 14.58 10.77
CA ASP A 312 -3.86 15.61 11.21
C ASP A 312 -2.57 14.99 11.75
N THR A 313 -2.71 13.91 12.52
CA THR A 313 -1.57 13.13 13.01
C THR A 313 -0.79 12.50 11.85
N LEU A 314 -1.48 11.93 10.86
CA LEU A 314 -0.84 11.36 9.67
C LEU A 314 -0.02 12.41 8.90
N VAL A 315 -0.61 13.58 8.61
CA VAL A 315 0.08 14.67 7.92
C VAL A 315 1.32 15.09 8.70
N LYS A 316 1.18 15.27 10.02
CA LYS A 316 2.30 15.65 10.90
C LYS A 316 3.44 14.63 10.87
N ILE A 317 3.14 13.33 11.03
CA ILE A 317 4.14 12.25 10.96
C ILE A 317 4.91 12.30 9.64
N MET A 318 4.22 12.51 8.52
CA MET A 318 4.85 12.58 7.20
C MET A 318 5.73 13.82 7.03
N VAL A 319 5.23 15.01 7.42
CA VAL A 319 5.98 16.27 7.34
C VAL A 319 7.22 16.23 8.23
N GLU A 320 7.10 15.77 9.48
CA GLU A 320 8.24 15.65 10.41
C GLU A 320 9.34 14.74 9.85
N ALA A 321 8.96 13.59 9.28
CA ALA A 321 9.92 12.67 8.71
C ALA A 321 10.66 13.25 7.49
N ASP A 322 9.96 13.95 6.59
CA ASP A 322 10.58 14.55 5.42
C ASP A 322 11.40 15.82 5.75
N LEU A 323 11.01 16.59 6.77
CA LEU A 323 11.82 17.67 7.32
C LEU A 323 13.11 17.15 7.94
N LYS A 324 13.03 16.07 8.73
CA LYS A 324 14.21 15.43 9.34
C LYS A 324 15.22 14.99 8.28
N LYS A 325 14.76 14.48 7.13
CA LYS A 325 15.64 14.16 5.98
C LYS A 325 16.38 15.36 5.40
N GLN A 326 15.88 16.58 5.61
CA GLN A 326 16.53 17.83 5.22
C GLN A 326 17.34 18.47 6.36
N GLY A 327 17.44 17.83 7.54
CA GLY A 327 18.09 18.41 8.72
C GLY A 327 17.26 19.49 9.41
N LEU A 328 15.94 19.51 9.20
CA LEU A 328 15.00 20.50 9.74
C LEU A 328 14.04 19.88 10.75
N THR A 329 13.47 20.72 11.62
CA THR A 329 12.30 20.41 12.46
C THR A 329 11.16 21.38 12.15
N ILE A 330 9.95 21.09 12.63
CA ILE A 330 8.80 22.01 12.52
C ILE A 330 9.11 23.38 13.16
N GLN A 331 9.80 23.36 14.31
CA GLN A 331 10.17 24.58 15.04
C GLN A 331 11.18 25.43 14.27
N THR A 332 12.23 24.80 13.73
CA THR A 332 13.24 25.53 12.94
C THR A 332 12.68 26.01 11.61
N ALA A 333 11.78 25.25 11.00
CA ALA A 333 11.11 25.64 9.76
C ALA A 333 10.24 26.89 9.97
N SER A 334 9.42 26.92 11.02
CA SER A 334 8.53 28.04 11.30
C SER A 334 9.30 29.33 11.63
N ALA A 335 10.44 29.22 12.31
CA ALA A 335 11.30 30.35 12.65
C ALA A 335 12.06 30.95 11.46
N ALA A 336 12.27 30.18 10.38
CA ALA A 336 12.97 30.66 9.18
C ALA A 336 12.07 31.48 8.23
N VAL A 337 10.76 31.49 8.46
CA VAL A 337 9.76 32.19 7.62
C VAL A 337 9.19 33.44 8.31
N ALA A 338 9.29 33.51 9.65
CA ALA A 338 8.98 34.71 10.43
C ALA A 338 10.05 35.78 10.24
#